data_AF-A0A2H0WN47-F1
#
_entry.id   AF-A0A2H0WN47-F1
#
_cell.length_a   1.000
_cell.length_b   1.000
_cell.length_c   1.000
_cell.angle_alpha   90.00
_cell.angle_beta   90.00
_cell.angle_gamma   90.00
#
_symmetry.space_group_name_H-M   'P 1'
#
loop_
_entity.id
_entity.type
_entity.pdbx_description
1 polymer ?
#
loop_
_entity_poly.entity_id
_entity_poly.type
_entity_poly.pdbx_seq_one_letter_code
_entity_poly.pdbx_strand_id
1 'polypeptide(L)'
;MYSELGIPEYKWDWEGKLVDESVIERLWGEHFDYFKKNQLGKEKFLTFRLPNPKVETEFRLGRAFMGILSAAGLAKQVGINCPPIFEVILPMTESAEEMMAIQEAFEEIASLKHPLYNFENQMRQIEVIPLFEQVEIIYHSDKIIDKYLTLHRRKFGAKPPYLRPYLARSDPAL
;
A
#
# COMPACT_ATOMS: atom_id res chain seq x y z
N MET A 1 10.78 16.37 -8.46
CA MET A 1 11.20 15.25 -7.57
C MET A 1 11.67 13.99 -8.30
N TYR A 2 10.81 13.17 -8.92
CA TYR A 2 11.27 11.95 -9.60
C TYR A 2 12.25 12.22 -10.75
N SER A 3 11.94 13.24 -11.57
CA SER A 3 12.76 13.68 -12.69
C SER A 3 14.03 14.39 -12.25
N GLU A 4 13.92 15.33 -11.31
CA GLU A 4 15.02 16.21 -10.89
C GLU A 4 16.01 15.53 -9.94
N LEU A 5 15.52 14.72 -9.00
CA LEU A 5 16.36 14.06 -7.98
C LEU A 5 16.66 12.61 -8.33
N GLY A 6 16.07 12.07 -9.40
CA GLY A 6 16.29 10.69 -9.85
C GLY A 6 15.78 9.61 -8.89
N ILE A 7 15.04 9.97 -7.84
CA ILE A 7 14.58 9.05 -6.79
C ILE A 7 13.75 7.91 -7.40
N PRO A 8 13.97 6.64 -6.98
CA PRO A 8 13.21 5.52 -7.51
C PRO A 8 11.87 5.30 -6.80
N GLU A 9 11.77 5.65 -5.51
CA GLU A 9 10.58 5.40 -4.69
C GLU A 9 10.23 6.62 -3.84
N TYR A 10 8.96 6.99 -3.83
CA TYR A 10 8.42 7.96 -2.87
C TYR A 10 7.44 7.30 -1.92
N LYS A 11 7.61 7.56 -0.62
CA LYS A 11 6.72 7.07 0.43
C LYS A 11 5.77 8.20 0.81
N TRP A 12 4.51 8.04 0.44
CA TRP A 12 3.47 9.03 0.69
C TRP A 12 2.83 8.78 2.04
N ASP A 13 2.98 9.74 2.95
CA ASP A 13 2.53 9.61 4.33
C ASP A 13 1.05 9.97 4.49
N TRP A 14 0.21 8.96 4.76
CA TRP A 14 -1.20 9.15 5.10
C TRP A 14 -1.47 9.18 6.61
N GLU A 15 -0.48 8.88 7.44
CA GLU A 15 -0.66 8.76 8.88
C GLU A 15 -0.88 10.12 9.53
N GLY A 16 -0.03 11.11 9.25
CA GLY A 16 0.03 12.35 10.02
C GLY A 16 -0.38 13.66 9.33
N LYS A 17 -0.91 13.64 8.09
CA LYS A 17 -1.12 14.87 7.28
C LYS A 17 -2.49 14.92 6.59
N LEU A 18 -2.93 16.13 6.23
CA LEU A 18 -4.01 16.34 5.24
C LEU A 18 -3.51 15.81 3.89
N VAL A 19 -3.98 14.62 3.52
CA VAL A 19 -3.50 13.92 2.33
C VAL A 19 -4.24 14.40 1.09
N ASP A 20 -3.48 14.72 0.06
CA ASP A 20 -3.96 14.90 -1.30
C ASP A 20 -4.32 13.53 -1.90
N GLU A 21 -5.61 13.20 -1.87
CA GLU A 21 -6.16 11.94 -2.39
C GLU A 21 -6.00 11.84 -3.93
N SER A 22 -5.83 12.99 -4.60
CA SER A 22 -5.64 13.12 -6.05
C SER A 22 -4.16 13.12 -6.47
N VAL A 23 -3.24 12.65 -5.62
CA VAL A 23 -1.80 12.66 -5.92
C VAL A 23 -1.46 12.01 -7.26
N ILE A 24 -2.10 10.89 -7.61
CA ILE A 24 -1.88 10.20 -8.89
C ILE A 24 -2.45 11.01 -10.06
N GLU A 25 -3.65 11.57 -9.90
CA GLU A 25 -4.28 12.41 -10.93
C GLU A 25 -3.42 13.63 -11.24
N ARG A 26 -2.86 14.26 -10.20
CA ARG A 26 -1.96 15.40 -10.34
C ARG A 26 -0.63 15.01 -10.99
N LEU A 27 -0.01 13.92 -10.54
CA LEU A 27 1.25 13.41 -11.12
C LEU A 27 1.09 13.08 -12.61
N TRP A 28 -0.03 12.46 -13.01
CA TRP A 28 -0.29 12.17 -14.41
C TRP A 28 -0.79 13.37 -15.20
N GLY A 29 -1.57 14.27 -14.61
CA GLY A 29 -2.02 15.50 -15.26
C GLY A 29 -0.88 16.47 -15.58
N GLU A 30 0.04 16.67 -14.63
CA GLU A 30 1.14 17.64 -14.76
C GLU A 30 2.36 17.04 -15.47
N HIS A 31 2.57 15.73 -15.37
CA HIS A 31 3.81 15.07 -15.84
C HIS A 31 3.58 13.78 -16.64
N PHE A 32 2.50 13.73 -17.43
CA PHE A 32 2.11 12.56 -18.22
C PHE A 32 3.24 11.95 -19.06
N ASP A 33 3.94 12.79 -19.84
CA ASP A 33 4.99 12.34 -20.76
C ASP A 33 6.18 11.69 -20.05
N TYR A 34 6.46 12.14 -18.83
CA TYR A 34 7.51 11.57 -17.99
C TYR A 34 7.11 10.18 -17.49
N PHE A 35 5.89 10.03 -16.94
CA PHE A 35 5.40 8.76 -16.39
C PHE A 35 5.01 7.75 -17.47
N LYS A 36 4.76 8.20 -18.70
CA LYS A 36 4.62 7.31 -19.85
C LYS A 36 5.91 6.55 -20.16
N LYS A 37 7.07 7.22 -19.98
CA LYS A 37 8.40 6.61 -20.13
C LYS A 37 8.84 5.90 -18.86
N ASN A 38 8.63 6.52 -17.70
CA ASN A 38 9.03 6.04 -16.38
C ASN A 38 7.81 5.57 -15.60
N GLN A 39 7.28 4.39 -15.94
CA GLN A 39 6.01 3.91 -15.42
C GLN A 39 6.03 3.75 -13.90
N LEU A 40 5.01 4.32 -13.24
CA LEU A 40 4.71 4.05 -11.84
C LEU A 40 4.30 2.58 -11.67
N GLY A 41 4.84 1.93 -10.65
CA GLY A 41 4.65 0.49 -10.39
C GLY A 41 5.72 -0.41 -11.03
N LYS A 42 6.54 0.12 -11.95
CA LYS A 42 7.57 -0.65 -12.66
C LYS A 42 8.97 -0.06 -12.52
N GLU A 43 9.14 1.20 -12.92
CA GLU A 43 10.44 1.89 -12.84
C GLU A 43 10.50 2.86 -11.67
N LYS A 44 9.35 3.47 -11.35
CA LYS A 44 9.17 4.38 -10.22
C LYS A 44 8.10 3.81 -9.30
N PHE A 45 8.26 3.98 -7.99
CA PHE A 45 7.38 3.38 -7.00
C PHE A 45 6.76 4.47 -6.12
N LEU A 46 5.44 4.43 -5.97
CA LEU A 46 4.72 5.23 -4.99
C LEU A 46 4.12 4.28 -3.96
N THR A 47 4.53 4.43 -2.71
CA THR A 47 4.15 3.53 -1.61
C THR A 47 3.41 4.32 -0.55
N PHE A 48 2.20 3.92 -0.20
CA PHE A 48 1.41 4.63 0.80
C PHE A 48 1.75 4.13 2.20
N ARG A 49 2.12 5.02 3.13
CA ARG A 49 2.15 4.73 4.56
C ARG A 49 0.76 4.95 5.12
N LEU A 50 0.07 3.86 5.42
CA LEU A 50 -1.32 3.88 5.86
C LEU A 50 -1.43 4.45 7.28
N PRO A 51 -2.57 5.06 7.65
CA PRO A 51 -2.88 5.32 9.04
C PRO A 51 -3.03 3.99 9.81
N ASN A 52 -2.46 3.89 11.01
CA ASN A 52 -2.65 2.70 11.83
C ASN A 52 -4.11 2.66 12.35
N PRO A 53 -4.90 1.60 12.08
CA PRO A 53 -6.29 1.51 12.53
C PRO A 53 -6.49 1.58 14.05
N LYS A 54 -5.45 1.26 14.84
CA LYS A 54 -5.50 1.35 16.31
C LYS A 54 -5.40 2.80 16.84
N VAL A 55 -4.80 3.69 16.06
CA VAL A 55 -4.42 5.05 16.50
C VAL A 55 -5.27 6.12 15.82
N GLU A 56 -5.60 5.91 14.55
CA GLU A 56 -6.24 6.90 13.68
C GLU A 56 -7.68 6.50 13.30
N THR A 57 -8.43 7.46 12.74
CA THR A 57 -9.85 7.26 12.39
C THR A 57 -10.02 6.33 11.19
N GLU A 58 -10.97 5.38 11.31
CA GLU A 58 -11.31 4.35 10.30
C GLU A 58 -11.52 4.93 8.88
N PHE A 59 -12.06 6.16 8.79
CA PHE A 59 -12.33 6.81 7.51
C PHE A 59 -11.09 7.05 6.65
N ARG A 60 -9.92 7.34 7.24
CA ARG A 60 -8.70 7.63 6.46
C ARG A 60 -8.19 6.40 5.74
N LEU A 61 -8.31 5.22 6.36
CA LEU A 61 -7.90 3.96 5.76
C LEU A 61 -8.74 3.65 4.51
N GLY A 62 -10.07 3.79 4.62
CA GLY A 62 -10.97 3.60 3.49
C GLY A 62 -10.66 4.54 2.32
N ARG A 63 -10.31 5.80 2.59
CA ARG A 63 -9.91 6.74 1.55
C ARG A 63 -8.59 6.35 0.88
N ALA A 64 -7.60 5.89 1.64
CA ALA A 64 -6.35 5.39 1.08
C ALA A 64 -6.60 4.20 0.13
N PHE A 65 -7.44 3.25 0.53
CA PHE A 65 -7.81 2.10 -0.32
C PHE A 65 -8.56 2.52 -1.58
N MET A 66 -9.53 3.43 -1.48
CA MET A 66 -10.23 3.97 -2.64
C MET A 66 -9.29 4.73 -3.57
N GLY A 67 -8.31 5.45 -3.04
CA GLY A 67 -7.25 6.10 -3.81
C GLY A 67 -6.41 5.10 -4.60
N ILE A 68 -6.02 3.98 -3.98
CA ILE A 68 -5.27 2.91 -4.65
C ILE A 68 -6.09 2.29 -5.79
N LEU A 69 -7.36 1.95 -5.53
CA LEU A 69 -8.25 1.37 -6.55
C LEU A 69 -8.54 2.34 -7.70
N SER A 70 -8.78 3.61 -7.39
CA SER A 70 -8.98 4.66 -8.39
C SER A 70 -7.75 4.83 -9.27
N ALA A 71 -6.55 4.84 -8.65
CA ALA A 71 -5.28 4.90 -9.37
C ALA A 71 -5.06 3.68 -10.28
N ALA A 72 -5.39 2.47 -9.81
CA ALA A 72 -5.33 1.26 -10.61
C ALA A 72 -6.32 1.29 -11.79
N GLY A 73 -7.53 1.81 -11.57
CA GLY A 73 -8.53 2.01 -12.62
C GLY A 73 -8.08 2.99 -13.69
N LEU A 74 -7.53 4.13 -13.28
CA LEU A 74 -7.01 5.15 -14.19
C LEU A 74 -5.79 4.62 -14.99
N ALA A 75 -4.90 3.85 -14.34
CA ALA A 75 -3.76 3.22 -15.03
C ALA A 75 -4.21 2.37 -16.22
N LYS A 76 -5.25 1.56 -15.98
CA LYS A 76 -5.82 0.67 -16.97
C LYS A 76 -6.47 1.43 -18.12
N GLN A 77 -7.17 2.53 -17.84
CA GLN A 77 -7.76 3.41 -18.87
C GLN A 77 -6.68 4.03 -19.78
N VAL A 78 -5.52 4.33 -19.22
CA VAL A 78 -4.37 4.91 -19.94
C VAL A 78 -3.55 3.83 -20.68
N GLY A 79 -3.88 2.55 -20.50
CA GLY A 79 -3.17 1.42 -21.12
C GLY A 79 -1.88 1.03 -20.39
N ILE A 80 -1.72 1.44 -19.13
CA ILE A 80 -0.65 0.99 -18.25
C ILE A 80 -1.12 -0.30 -17.56
N ASN A 81 -0.45 -1.42 -17.87
CA ASN A 81 -0.84 -2.75 -17.37
C ASN A 81 -0.42 -2.99 -15.91
N CYS A 82 0.42 -2.12 -15.33
CA CYS A 82 0.88 -2.24 -13.95
C CYS A 82 0.11 -1.25 -13.05
N PRO A 83 -0.39 -1.70 -11.90
CA PRO A 83 -1.00 -0.79 -10.93
C PRO A 83 0.06 0.18 -10.39
N PRO A 84 -0.22 1.49 -10.34
CA PRO A 84 0.75 2.51 -9.96
C PRO A 84 1.11 2.45 -8.48
N ILE A 85 0.18 1.96 -7.65
CA ILE A 85 0.35 1.71 -6.22
C ILE A 85 -0.11 0.28 -5.97
N PHE A 86 0.79 -0.54 -5.45
CA PHE A 86 0.51 -1.94 -5.10
C PHE A 86 1.10 -2.33 -3.75
N GLU A 87 2.07 -1.58 -3.24
CA GLU A 87 2.62 -1.74 -1.90
C GLU A 87 2.06 -0.69 -0.94
N VAL A 88 1.78 -1.10 0.30
CA VAL A 88 1.38 -0.22 1.39
C VAL A 88 2.22 -0.50 2.63
N ILE A 89 2.61 0.54 3.37
CA ILE A 89 3.33 0.43 4.64
C ILE A 89 2.31 0.51 5.77
N LEU A 90 2.33 -0.48 6.65
CA LEU A 90 1.57 -0.49 7.91
C LEU A 90 2.50 -0.05 9.05
N PRO A 91 2.37 1.19 9.58
CA PRO A 91 3.16 1.65 10.72
C PRO A 91 2.75 0.97 12.02
N MET A 92 3.64 0.97 13.02
CA MET A 92 3.40 0.36 14.34
C MET A 92 2.85 -1.07 14.24
N THR A 93 3.39 -1.92 13.36
CA THR A 93 2.91 -3.31 13.21
C THR A 93 3.36 -4.13 14.42
N GLU A 94 2.42 -4.76 15.12
CA GLU A 94 2.71 -5.59 16.30
C GLU A 94 2.31 -7.07 16.10
N SER A 95 1.41 -7.35 15.14
CA SER A 95 0.87 -8.70 14.95
C SER A 95 0.59 -9.06 13.49
N ALA A 96 0.54 -10.37 13.22
CA ALA A 96 0.19 -10.90 11.90
C ALA A 96 -1.30 -10.65 11.57
N GLU A 97 -2.13 -10.62 12.60
CA GLU A 97 -3.56 -10.32 12.51
C GLU A 97 -3.81 -8.92 11.94
N GLU A 98 -3.02 -7.91 12.32
CA GLU A 98 -3.14 -6.55 11.77
C GLU A 98 -2.85 -6.53 10.28
N MET A 99 -1.75 -7.17 9.86
CA MET A 99 -1.39 -7.28 8.45
C MET A 99 -2.47 -8.01 7.65
N MET A 100 -3.05 -9.08 8.23
CA MET A 100 -4.18 -9.77 7.62
C MET A 100 -5.38 -8.84 7.53
N ALA A 101 -5.80 -8.17 8.61
CA ALA A 101 -6.96 -7.28 8.61
C ALA A 101 -6.89 -6.22 7.48
N ILE A 102 -5.70 -5.67 7.19
CA ILE A 102 -5.49 -4.77 6.05
C ILE A 102 -5.74 -5.46 4.70
N GLN A 103 -5.19 -6.67 4.49
CA GLN A 103 -5.45 -7.46 3.27
C GLN A 103 -6.94 -7.76 3.10
N GLU A 104 -7.61 -8.16 4.18
CA GLU A 104 -9.03 -8.52 4.17
C GLU A 104 -9.91 -7.32 3.86
N ALA A 105 -9.67 -6.19 4.54
CA ALA A 105 -10.40 -4.95 4.31
C ALA A 105 -10.22 -4.44 2.87
N PHE A 106 -8.99 -4.53 2.33
CA PHE A 106 -8.73 -4.16 0.95
C PHE A 106 -9.46 -5.08 -0.05
N GLU A 107 -9.40 -6.40 0.15
CA GLU A 107 -10.10 -7.38 -0.71
C GLU A 107 -11.62 -7.13 -0.71
N GLU A 108 -12.22 -6.85 0.45
CA GLU A 108 -13.65 -6.57 0.58
C GLU A 108 -14.05 -5.32 -0.20
N ILE A 109 -13.29 -4.23 -0.07
CA ILE A 109 -13.54 -2.98 -0.80
C ILE A 109 -13.33 -3.15 -2.30
N ALA A 110 -12.26 -3.85 -2.70
CA ALA A 110 -11.97 -4.15 -4.10
C ALA A 110 -13.04 -5.07 -4.73
N SER A 111 -13.74 -5.86 -3.91
CA SER A 111 -14.81 -6.77 -4.33
C SER A 111 -16.20 -6.13 -4.34
N LEU A 112 -16.33 -4.85 -3.97
CA LEU A 112 -17.60 -4.14 -4.05
C LEU A 112 -18.11 -4.07 -5.49
N LYS A 113 -19.34 -4.54 -5.69
CA LYS A 113 -20.02 -4.56 -6.99
C LYS A 113 -21.27 -3.69 -6.94
N HIS A 114 -21.29 -2.64 -7.74
CA HIS A 114 -22.46 -1.81 -7.93
C HIS A 114 -22.52 -1.29 -9.39
N PRO A 115 -23.69 -1.09 -10.00
CA PRO A 115 -23.79 -0.56 -11.37
C PRO A 115 -23.08 0.79 -11.58
N LEU A 116 -22.98 1.61 -10.54
CA LEU A 116 -22.26 2.90 -10.54
C LEU A 116 -20.80 2.80 -10.11
N TYR A 117 -20.40 1.68 -9.51
CA TYR A 117 -19.06 1.46 -8.95
C TYR A 117 -18.66 0.02 -9.24
N ASN A 118 -17.93 -0.16 -10.34
CA ASN A 118 -17.47 -1.48 -10.76
C ASN A 118 -15.95 -1.51 -10.87
N PHE A 119 -15.29 -2.06 -9.85
CA PHE A 119 -13.86 -2.36 -9.86
C PHE A 119 -13.54 -3.71 -10.53
N GLU A 120 -14.43 -4.25 -11.37
CA GLU A 120 -14.19 -5.50 -12.06
C GLU A 120 -12.86 -5.50 -12.83
N ASN A 121 -12.08 -6.56 -12.61
CA ASN A 121 -10.73 -6.75 -13.14
C ASN A 121 -9.71 -5.69 -12.69
N GLN A 122 -9.87 -5.16 -11.47
CA GLN A 122 -8.84 -4.40 -10.77
C GLN A 122 -8.09 -5.28 -9.75
N MET A 123 -7.02 -4.70 -9.19
CA MET A 123 -6.22 -5.26 -8.11
C MET A 123 -7.11 -5.68 -6.92
N ARG A 124 -7.01 -6.94 -6.50
CA ARG A 124 -7.75 -7.49 -5.35
C ARG A 124 -6.91 -7.67 -4.09
N GLN A 125 -5.59 -7.57 -4.24
CA GLN A 125 -4.63 -7.75 -3.16
C GLN A 125 -3.56 -6.67 -3.30
N ILE A 126 -3.08 -6.20 -2.17
CA ILE A 126 -1.96 -5.27 -2.05
C ILE A 126 -0.83 -5.97 -1.32
N GLU A 127 0.40 -5.52 -1.50
CA GLU A 127 1.54 -6.04 -0.73
C GLU A 127 1.71 -5.19 0.53
N VAL A 128 1.49 -5.81 1.69
CA VAL A 128 1.62 -5.13 2.99
C VAL A 128 3.07 -5.20 3.46
N ILE A 129 3.69 -4.03 3.60
CA ILE A 129 5.00 -3.80 4.20
C ILE A 129 4.80 -3.53 5.69
N PRO A 130 5.10 -4.48 6.59
CA PRO A 130 5.05 -4.21 8.01
C PRO A 130 6.23 -3.32 8.41
N LEU A 131 5.96 -2.26 9.17
CA LEU A 131 6.97 -1.43 9.81
C LEU A 131 6.99 -1.76 11.31
N PHE A 132 8.05 -2.45 11.72
CA PHE A 132 8.31 -2.82 13.12
C PHE A 132 9.12 -1.72 13.80
N GLU A 133 8.61 -1.17 14.90
CA GLU A 133 9.18 0.01 15.55
C GLU A 133 9.72 -0.27 16.97
N GLN A 134 9.09 -1.18 17.71
CA GLN A 134 9.51 -1.56 19.05
C GLN A 134 10.62 -2.63 19.01
N VAL A 135 11.62 -2.54 19.89
CA VAL A 135 12.77 -3.46 19.94
C VAL A 135 12.34 -4.92 20.12
N GLU A 136 11.42 -5.16 21.06
CA GLU A 136 10.89 -6.49 21.36
C GLU A 136 10.17 -7.11 20.15
N ILE A 137 9.42 -6.28 19.42
CA ILE A 137 8.70 -6.68 18.21
C ILE A 137 9.68 -6.96 17.07
N ILE A 138 10.70 -6.12 16.89
CA ILE A 138 11.77 -6.34 15.91
C ILE A 138 12.47 -7.68 16.19
N TYR A 139 12.77 -7.97 17.46
CA TYR A 139 13.41 -9.22 17.89
C TYR A 139 12.55 -10.47 17.63
N HIS A 140 11.22 -10.33 17.66
CA HIS A 140 10.26 -11.41 17.40
C HIS A 140 9.56 -11.33 16.04
N SER A 141 10.07 -10.49 15.13
CA SER A 141 9.48 -10.24 13.82
C SER A 141 9.41 -11.49 12.94
N ASP A 142 10.34 -12.44 13.14
CA ASP A 142 10.36 -13.75 12.50
C ASP A 142 9.05 -14.53 12.74
N LYS A 143 8.58 -14.56 13.99
CA LYS A 143 7.35 -15.25 14.40
C LYS A 143 6.11 -14.55 13.84
N ILE A 144 6.12 -13.21 13.81
CA ILE A 144 5.02 -12.42 13.24
C ILE A 144 4.90 -12.71 11.75
N ILE A 145 6.02 -12.68 11.03
CA ILE A 145 6.06 -12.95 9.59
C ILE A 145 5.64 -14.39 9.28
N ASP A 146 6.14 -15.39 10.01
CA ASP A 146 5.78 -16.80 9.75
C ASP A 146 4.28 -17.06 9.99
N LYS A 147 3.74 -16.46 11.05
CA LYS A 147 2.30 -16.48 11.32
C LYS A 147 1.51 -15.80 10.20
N TYR A 148 1.95 -14.64 9.73
CA TYR A 148 1.33 -13.93 8.59
C TYR A 148 1.32 -14.78 7.32
N LEU A 149 2.44 -15.40 6.96
CA LEU A 149 2.55 -16.29 5.80
C LEU A 149 1.60 -17.49 5.90
N THR A 150 1.41 -18.02 7.10
CA THR A 150 0.49 -19.12 7.37
C THR A 150 -0.97 -18.70 7.22
N LEU A 151 -1.34 -17.55 7.80
CA LEU A 151 -2.68 -16.98 7.69
C LEU A 151 -3.03 -16.61 6.24
N HIS A 152 -2.10 -15.95 5.54
CA HIS A 152 -2.27 -15.56 4.15
C HIS A 152 -2.48 -16.78 3.25
N ARG A 153 -1.67 -17.83 3.40
CA ARG A 153 -1.87 -19.10 2.68
C ARG A 153 -3.22 -19.74 2.98
N ARG A 154 -3.67 -19.69 4.24
CA ARG A 154 -4.96 -20.27 4.63
C ARG A 154 -6.14 -19.51 4.02
N LYS A 155 -6.09 -18.17 3.98
CA LYS A 155 -7.18 -17.34 3.45
C LYS A 155 -7.19 -17.28 1.93
N PHE A 156 -6.04 -17.03 1.31
CA PHE A 156 -5.93 -16.75 -0.12
C PHE A 156 -5.43 -17.95 -0.96
N GLY A 157 -5.11 -19.08 -0.32
CA GLY A 157 -4.60 -20.29 -1.00
C GLY A 157 -3.13 -20.20 -1.43
N ALA A 158 -2.48 -19.04 -1.30
CA ALA A 158 -1.09 -18.81 -1.67
C ALA A 158 -0.37 -17.95 -0.62
N LYS A 159 0.97 -17.99 -0.60
CA LYS A 159 1.75 -16.99 0.15
C LYS A 159 1.86 -15.70 -0.69
N PRO A 160 2.13 -14.53 -0.07
CA PRO A 160 2.50 -13.34 -0.81
C PRO A 160 3.68 -13.65 -1.77
N PRO A 161 3.73 -13.04 -2.97
CA PRO A 161 4.79 -13.31 -3.94
C PRO A 161 6.19 -13.00 -3.39
N TYR A 162 6.28 -11.97 -2.54
CA TYR A 162 7.48 -11.59 -1.80
C TYR A 162 7.08 -10.89 -0.49
N LEU A 163 8.06 -10.61 0.37
CA LEU A 163 7.87 -9.77 1.55
C LEU A 163 8.98 -8.73 1.62
N ARG A 164 8.62 -7.53 2.06
CA ARG A 164 9.53 -6.39 2.20
C ARG A 164 9.32 -5.72 3.57
N PRO A 165 9.70 -6.37 4.69
CA PRO A 165 9.53 -5.80 6.02
C PRO A 165 10.46 -4.61 6.26
N TYR A 166 9.98 -3.60 6.99
CA TYR A 166 10.76 -2.46 7.45
C TYR A 166 11.01 -2.53 8.95
N LEU A 167 12.19 -2.07 9.35
CA LEU A 167 12.60 -1.91 10.74
C LEU A 167 12.87 -0.44 10.99
N ALA A 168 12.16 0.18 11.92
CA ALA A 168 12.51 1.54 12.33
C ALA A 168 13.82 1.53 13.12
N ARG A 169 14.59 2.60 12.94
CA ARG A 169 15.84 2.83 13.69
C ARG A 169 15.77 4.03 14.63
N SER A 170 14.85 4.96 14.36
CA SER A 170 14.65 6.20 15.12
C SER A 170 13.92 5.95 16.44
N ASP A 171 12.81 5.23 16.37
CA ASP A 171 11.91 4.98 17.50
C ASP A 171 12.50 4.03 18.56
N PRO A 172 13.21 2.93 18.20
CA PRO A 172 13.84 2.07 19.20
C PRO A 172 15.13 2.64 19.82
N ALA A 173 15.59 3.82 19.39
CA ALA A 173 16.76 4.50 19.95
C ALA A 173 16.40 5.54 21.04
N LEU A 174 15.12 5.84 21.21
CA LEU A 174 14.55 6.71 22.25
C LEU A 174 14.23 5.90 23.51
#